data_AF-A0A832HFG2-F1
#
_entry.id   AF-A0A832HFG2-F1
#
_cell.length_a   1.000
_cell.length_b   1.000
_cell.length_c   1.000
_cell.angle_alpha   90.00
_cell.angle_beta   90.00
_cell.angle_gamma   90.00
#
_symmetry.space_group_name_H-M   'P 1'
#
loop_
_entity.id
_entity.type
_entity.pdbx_description
1 polymer ?
#
loop_
_entity_poly.entity_id
_entity_poly.type
_entity_poly.pdbx_seq_one_letter_code
_entity_poly.pdbx_strand_id
1 'polypeptide(L)'
;MIRKLAVKIGLEKRGKFFDDRIAFDFKPMINHLLESFFGEQVEHHALNGVIERIPVWQYLATHFQLSTGYSTPRMMLVFLEKCRLAAIHYYNNNYVIEGNKYFPIIPRKSICEAYKNFKDYLWNVIDIDAQSMNQQVRYFRLKANNKFQFRDVMLTCDLGEKKAHELIMVMQHLGLIKCENPSDLLINRHYSFALLFMSLPSSQTETPQGLVSES
;
A
#
# COMPACT_ATOMS: atom_id res chain seq x y z
N MET A 1 45.01 -35.92 13.26
CA MET A 1 45.61 -34.57 13.23
C MET A 1 44.62 -33.63 12.54
N ILE A 2 43.69 -33.03 13.29
CA ILE A 2 42.62 -32.16 12.76
C ILE A 2 42.93 -30.74 13.24
N ARG A 3 43.29 -29.83 12.32
CA ARG A 3 43.52 -28.42 12.64
C ARG A 3 42.23 -27.62 12.47
N LYS A 4 41.79 -27.04 13.59
CA LYS A 4 40.81 -25.97 13.70
C LYS A 4 41.22 -24.79 12.80
N LEU A 5 40.26 -24.21 12.08
CA LEU A 5 40.36 -22.85 11.57
C LEU A 5 39.05 -22.13 11.87
N ALA A 6 39.07 -21.36 12.95
CA ALA A 6 38.08 -20.33 13.25
C ALA A 6 38.33 -19.17 12.28
N VAL A 7 37.38 -18.89 11.39
CA VAL A 7 37.43 -17.72 10.53
C VAL A 7 36.54 -16.64 11.12
N LYS A 8 37.21 -15.57 11.53
CA LYS A 8 36.72 -14.31 12.08
C LYS A 8 35.76 -13.65 11.08
N ILE A 9 34.48 -13.55 11.40
CA ILE A 9 33.48 -12.84 10.59
C ILE A 9 33.70 -11.34 10.79
N GLY A 10 34.36 -10.70 9.83
CA GLY A 10 34.42 -9.26 9.68
C GLY A 10 33.17 -8.73 8.96
N LEU A 11 32.22 -8.23 9.74
CA LEU A 11 31.03 -7.50 9.30
C LEU A 11 31.38 -6.06 8.87
N GLU A 12 32.14 -5.84 7.79
CA GLU A 12 32.43 -4.43 7.39
C GLU A 12 32.46 -4.08 5.89
N LYS A 13 32.19 -4.99 4.94
CA LYS A 13 32.20 -4.61 3.50
C LYS A 13 31.09 -5.23 2.63
N ARG A 14 29.83 -5.13 3.05
CA ARG A 14 28.66 -5.37 2.17
C ARG A 14 28.13 -4.07 1.56
N GLY A 15 29.01 -3.29 0.94
CA GLY A 15 28.65 -1.99 0.34
C GLY A 15 29.15 -1.75 -1.08
N LYS A 16 29.76 -2.74 -1.74
CA LYS A 16 30.31 -2.58 -3.11
C LYS A 16 30.29 -3.89 -3.90
N PHE A 17 29.11 -4.33 -4.32
CA PHE A 17 28.95 -5.34 -5.38
C PHE A 17 27.74 -4.99 -6.25
N PHE A 18 27.73 -3.78 -6.79
CA PHE A 18 27.16 -3.54 -8.11
C PHE A 18 28.19 -2.68 -8.84
N ASP A 19 28.79 -3.28 -9.86
CA ASP A 19 29.77 -2.63 -10.73
C ASP A 19 29.01 -1.60 -11.58
N ASP A 20 29.25 -0.31 -11.35
CA ASP A 20 28.59 0.83 -12.01
C ASP A 20 28.90 0.92 -13.52
N ARG A 21 29.57 -0.07 -14.11
CA ARG A 21 29.92 -0.14 -15.54
C ARG A 21 28.95 -0.97 -16.38
N ILE A 22 27.93 -1.59 -15.76
CA ILE A 22 26.79 -2.21 -16.45
C ILE A 22 25.49 -1.56 -15.94
N ALA A 23 25.46 -0.22 -15.85
CA ALA A 23 24.21 0.51 -15.74
C ALA A 23 23.61 0.67 -17.14
N PHE A 24 23.20 -0.44 -17.76
CA PHE A 24 22.12 -0.34 -18.75
C PHE A 24 20.95 0.26 -17.97
N ASP A 25 20.48 1.45 -18.35
CA ASP A 25 19.38 2.08 -17.65
C ASP A 25 18.13 1.21 -17.91
N PHE A 26 17.93 0.21 -17.05
CA PHE A 26 16.80 -0.73 -17.15
C PHE A 26 15.50 -0.02 -16.77
N LYS A 27 15.56 1.18 -16.19
CA LYS A 27 14.41 1.90 -15.67
C LYS A 27 13.40 2.30 -16.76
N PRO A 28 13.79 2.86 -17.92
CA PRO A 28 12.87 3.14 -19.02
C PRO A 28 12.28 1.85 -19.61
N MET A 29 13.07 0.79 -19.74
CA MET A 29 12.59 -0.51 -20.25
C MET A 29 11.58 -1.15 -19.29
N ILE A 30 11.84 -1.12 -17.98
CA ILE A 30 10.92 -1.61 -16.95
C ILE A 30 9.65 -0.76 -16.91
N ASN A 31 9.76 0.56 -17.02
CA ASN A 31 8.60 1.44 -17.06
C ASN A 31 7.72 1.15 -18.28
N HIS A 32 8.32 0.97 -19.47
CA HIS A 32 7.58 0.59 -20.67
C HIS A 32 6.93 -0.78 -20.57
N LEU A 33 7.61 -1.74 -19.93
CA LEU A 33 7.02 -3.04 -19.63
C LEU A 33 5.80 -2.87 -18.71
N LEU A 34 5.92 -2.12 -17.62
CA LEU A 34 4.82 -1.86 -16.70
C LEU A 34 3.64 -1.15 -17.40
N GLU A 35 3.92 -0.15 -18.22
CA GLU A 35 2.90 0.56 -19.00
C GLU A 35 2.22 -0.37 -20.03
N SER A 36 2.95 -1.31 -20.62
CA SER A 36 2.38 -2.31 -21.54
C SER A 36 1.49 -3.33 -20.84
N PHE A 37 1.82 -3.68 -19.59
CA PHE A 37 1.04 -4.65 -18.81
C PHE A 37 -0.18 -4.03 -18.12
N PHE A 38 -0.04 -2.80 -17.62
CA PHE A 38 -1.02 -2.15 -16.74
C PHE A 38 -1.68 -0.90 -17.36
N GLY A 39 -1.28 -0.51 -18.57
CA GLY A 39 -1.68 0.75 -19.20
C GLY A 39 -0.80 1.93 -18.75
N GLU A 40 -0.86 3.04 -19.50
CA GLU A 40 0.04 4.19 -19.29
C GLU A 40 -0.30 4.98 -18.02
N GLN A 41 -1.59 5.14 -17.69
CA GLN A 41 -2.07 6.09 -16.68
C GLN A 41 -3.19 5.49 -15.81
N VAL A 42 -3.20 5.86 -14.53
CA VAL A 42 -4.26 5.51 -13.56
C VAL A 42 -4.81 6.78 -12.90
N GLU A 43 -6.04 6.68 -12.39
CA GLU A 43 -6.67 7.77 -11.63
C GLU A 43 -6.24 7.66 -10.17
N HIS A 44 -5.62 8.71 -9.66
CA HIS A 44 -5.10 8.80 -8.30
C HIS A 44 -5.86 9.90 -7.56
N HIS A 45 -6.47 9.51 -6.45
CA HIS A 45 -7.04 10.44 -5.48
C HIS A 45 -5.94 10.92 -4.54
N ALA A 46 -5.37 12.08 -4.83
CA ALA A 46 -4.34 12.68 -3.99
C ALA A 46 -4.88 13.06 -2.60
N LEU A 47 -3.98 13.23 -1.64
CA LEU A 47 -4.32 13.53 -0.23
C LEU A 47 -5.09 14.86 -0.05
N ASN A 48 -5.00 15.75 -1.02
CA ASN A 48 -5.74 17.02 -1.08
C ASN A 48 -7.16 16.88 -1.66
N GLY A 49 -7.59 15.65 -2.00
CA GLY A 49 -8.89 15.38 -2.61
C GLY A 49 -8.94 15.59 -4.13
N VAL A 50 -7.84 16.01 -4.75
CA VAL A 50 -7.76 16.19 -6.21
C VAL A 50 -7.59 14.83 -6.90
N ILE A 51 -8.33 14.62 -7.98
CA ILE A 51 -8.16 13.45 -8.84
C ILE A 51 -7.16 13.81 -9.94
N GLU A 52 -6.02 13.14 -9.93
CA GLU A 52 -4.95 13.33 -10.91
C GLU A 52 -4.73 12.05 -11.72
N ARG A 53 -4.35 12.19 -12.99
CA ARG A 53 -3.86 11.05 -13.78
C ARG A 53 -2.36 10.97 -13.62
N ILE A 54 -1.89 9.86 -13.06
CA ILE A 54 -0.47 9.60 -12.90
C ILE A 54 -0.05 8.33 -13.62
N PRO A 55 1.22 8.22 -14.05
CA PRO A 55 1.75 6.99 -14.60
C PRO A 55 1.58 5.82 -13.63
N VAL A 56 1.25 4.64 -14.15
CA VAL A 56 0.96 3.47 -13.31
C VAL A 56 2.15 3.08 -12.42
N TRP A 57 3.38 3.24 -12.89
CA TRP A 57 4.57 2.95 -12.10
C TRP A 57 4.74 3.94 -10.92
N GLN A 58 4.32 5.21 -11.07
CA GLN A 58 4.31 6.17 -9.95
C GLN A 58 3.26 5.79 -8.92
N TYR A 59 2.09 5.35 -9.38
CA TYR A 59 1.04 4.85 -8.51
C TYR A 59 1.52 3.63 -7.71
N LEU A 60 2.10 2.63 -8.39
CA LEU A 60 2.66 1.44 -7.76
C LEU A 60 3.81 1.78 -6.80
N ALA A 61 4.67 2.74 -7.14
CA ALA A 61 5.80 3.13 -6.29
C ALA A 61 5.35 3.77 -4.96
N THR A 62 4.23 4.48 -4.95
CA THR A 62 3.74 5.21 -3.78
C THR A 62 2.72 4.40 -2.96
N HIS A 63 1.89 3.60 -3.63
CA HIS A 63 0.78 2.88 -3.00
C HIS A 63 1.16 1.52 -2.42
N PHE A 64 2.41 1.06 -2.63
CA PHE A 64 2.91 -0.23 -2.14
C PHE A 64 3.87 -0.10 -0.95
N GLN A 65 4.18 1.13 -0.54
CA GLN A 65 5.06 1.38 0.58
C GLN A 65 4.30 1.18 1.90
N LEU A 66 4.90 0.40 2.79
CA LEU A 66 4.54 0.40 4.21
C LEU A 66 4.98 1.72 4.85
N SER A 67 4.60 1.93 6.11
CA SER A 67 4.99 3.14 6.85
C SER A 67 6.50 3.32 7.02
N THR A 68 7.27 2.24 6.83
CA THR A 68 8.74 2.24 6.79
C THR A 68 9.32 2.83 5.50
N GLY A 69 8.50 3.11 4.49
CA GLY A 69 8.92 3.59 3.17
C GLY A 69 9.36 2.48 2.21
N TYR A 70 9.32 1.21 2.64
CA TYR A 70 9.70 0.07 1.82
C TYR A 70 8.50 -0.80 1.46
N SER A 71 8.55 -1.38 0.27
CA SER A 71 7.66 -2.44 -0.18
C SER A 71 8.35 -3.78 -0.01
N THR A 72 7.66 -4.81 0.47
CA THR A 72 8.26 -6.15 0.54
C THR A 72 8.08 -6.88 -0.80
N PRO A 73 9.06 -7.71 -1.24
CA PRO A 73 8.91 -8.51 -2.45
C PRO A 73 7.65 -9.39 -2.44
N ARG A 74 7.29 -9.91 -1.25
CA ARG A 74 6.09 -10.71 -1.05
C ARG A 74 4.81 -9.93 -1.37
N MET A 75 4.70 -8.67 -0.93
CA MET A 75 3.56 -7.81 -1.25
C MET A 75 3.41 -7.61 -2.76
N MET A 76 4.52 -7.37 -3.46
CA MET A 76 4.51 -7.20 -4.91
C MET A 76 4.05 -8.48 -5.61
N LEU A 77 4.56 -9.64 -5.22
CA LEU A 77 4.15 -10.93 -5.78
C LEU A 77 2.66 -11.23 -5.56
N VAL A 78 2.13 -10.95 -4.37
CA VAL A 78 0.71 -11.13 -4.09
C VAL A 78 -0.14 -10.21 -4.96
N PHE A 79 0.26 -8.96 -5.15
CA PHE A 79 -0.47 -8.04 -6.02
C PHE A 79 -0.45 -8.49 -7.48
N LEU A 80 0.70 -8.93 -8.00
CA LEU A 80 0.79 -9.49 -9.34
C LEU A 80 -0.15 -10.69 -9.52
N GLU A 81 -0.25 -11.55 -8.51
CA GLU A 81 -1.21 -12.66 -8.51
C GLU A 81 -2.66 -12.16 -8.53
N LYS A 82 -3.00 -11.11 -7.78
CA LYS A 82 -4.34 -10.49 -7.84
C LYS A 82 -4.63 -9.88 -9.21
N CYS A 83 -3.66 -9.25 -9.85
CA CYS A 83 -3.79 -8.73 -11.19
C CYS A 83 -4.03 -9.83 -12.22
N ARG A 84 -3.29 -10.95 -12.11
CA ARG A 84 -3.49 -12.13 -12.96
C ARG A 84 -4.90 -12.69 -12.83
N LEU A 85 -5.39 -12.85 -11.59
CA LEU A 85 -6.73 -13.35 -11.33
C LEU A 85 -7.82 -12.41 -11.87
N ALA A 86 -7.65 -11.11 -11.70
CA ALA A 86 -8.60 -10.12 -12.21
C ALA A 86 -8.65 -10.08 -13.75
N ALA A 87 -7.50 -10.26 -14.42
CA ALA A 87 -7.45 -10.38 -15.87
C ALA A 87 -8.15 -11.66 -16.35
N ILE A 88 -7.88 -12.81 -15.74
CA ILE A 88 -8.55 -14.08 -16.07
C ILE A 88 -10.07 -13.94 -15.93
N HIS A 89 -10.53 -13.37 -14.81
CA HIS A 89 -11.95 -13.13 -14.58
C HIS A 89 -12.57 -12.23 -15.67
N TYR A 90 -11.88 -11.15 -16.05
CA TYR A 90 -12.35 -10.26 -17.10
C TYR A 90 -12.49 -10.98 -18.45
N TYR A 91 -11.45 -11.68 -18.92
CA TYR A 91 -11.47 -12.31 -20.24
C TYR A 91 -12.38 -13.54 -20.32
N ASN A 92 -12.57 -14.27 -19.22
CA ASN A 92 -13.56 -15.34 -19.16
C ASN A 92 -14.99 -14.82 -19.32
N ASN A 93 -15.25 -13.57 -18.94
CA ASN A 93 -16.57 -12.94 -19.02
C ASN A 93 -16.74 -12.03 -20.25
N ASN A 94 -15.68 -11.76 -21.01
CA ASN A 94 -15.69 -10.88 -22.19
C ASN A 94 -14.99 -11.58 -23.36
N TYR A 95 -15.77 -12.31 -24.15
CA TYR A 95 -15.27 -13.13 -25.27
C TYR A 95 -14.90 -12.32 -26.53
N VAL A 96 -15.33 -11.06 -26.63
CA VAL A 96 -15.05 -10.20 -27.80
C VAL A 96 -13.80 -9.36 -27.53
N ILE A 97 -12.68 -9.81 -28.10
CA ILE A 97 -11.39 -9.12 -28.07
C ILE A 97 -11.22 -8.40 -29.42
N GLU A 98 -11.92 -7.28 -29.63
CA GLU A 98 -11.82 -6.53 -30.89
C GLU A 98 -10.99 -5.25 -30.74
N GLY A 99 -10.00 -5.09 -31.62
CA GLY A 99 -9.61 -3.77 -32.15
C GLY A 99 -8.43 -3.00 -31.55
N ASN A 100 -7.81 -3.41 -30.43
CA ASN A 100 -6.74 -2.60 -29.84
C ASN A 100 -5.32 -3.10 -30.20
N LYS A 101 -4.60 -2.28 -30.99
CA LYS A 101 -3.20 -2.50 -31.39
C LYS A 101 -2.22 -2.58 -30.19
N TYR A 102 -2.66 -2.12 -29.03
CA TYR A 102 -1.99 -2.23 -27.74
C TYR A 102 -2.99 -2.81 -26.74
N PHE A 103 -2.91 -4.11 -26.49
CA PHE A 103 -3.70 -4.76 -25.42
C PHE A 103 -2.95 -4.59 -24.10
N PRO A 104 -3.42 -3.76 -23.16
CA PRO A 104 -2.99 -3.95 -21.79
C PRO A 104 -3.44 -5.35 -21.37
N ILE A 105 -2.48 -6.22 -21.04
CA ILE A 105 -2.75 -7.61 -20.63
C ILE A 105 -3.74 -7.62 -19.46
N ILE A 106 -3.74 -6.57 -18.63
CA ILE A 106 -4.72 -6.37 -17.56
C ILE A 106 -5.51 -5.09 -17.85
N PRO A 107 -6.84 -5.17 -18.09
CA PRO A 107 -7.68 -3.98 -18.25
C PRO A 107 -7.56 -3.06 -17.02
N ARG A 108 -7.57 -1.74 -17.25
CA ARG A 108 -7.40 -0.74 -16.16
C ARG A 108 -8.40 -0.93 -15.01
N LYS A 109 -9.67 -1.25 -15.32
CA LYS A 109 -10.70 -1.53 -14.29
C LYS A 109 -10.32 -2.73 -13.40
N SER A 110 -9.69 -3.75 -13.99
CA SER A 110 -9.21 -4.94 -13.28
C SER A 110 -8.03 -4.63 -12.35
N ILE A 111 -7.27 -3.55 -12.58
CA ILE A 111 -6.19 -3.11 -11.69
C ILE A 111 -6.75 -2.52 -10.40
N CYS A 112 -7.78 -1.69 -10.49
CA CYS A 112 -8.46 -1.14 -9.33
C CYS A 112 -9.08 -2.25 -8.47
N GLU A 113 -9.71 -3.24 -9.12
CA GLU A 113 -10.24 -4.43 -8.45
C GLU A 113 -9.13 -5.26 -7.80
N ALA A 114 -8.04 -5.54 -8.52
CA ALA A 114 -6.88 -6.25 -7.99
C ALA A 114 -6.26 -5.53 -6.80
N TYR A 115 -6.18 -4.19 -6.84
CA TYR A 115 -5.67 -3.36 -5.75
C TYR A 115 -6.57 -3.42 -4.52
N LYS A 116 -7.90 -3.41 -4.70
CA LYS A 116 -8.86 -3.61 -3.60
C LYS A 116 -8.69 -4.99 -2.97
N ASN A 117 -8.68 -6.04 -3.78
CA ASN A 117 -8.50 -7.43 -3.31
C ASN A 117 -7.14 -7.64 -2.63
N PHE A 118 -6.11 -6.92 -3.07
CA PHE A 118 -4.80 -6.90 -2.44
C PHE A 118 -4.84 -6.20 -1.07
N LYS A 119 -5.49 -5.03 -0.95
CA LYS A 119 -5.68 -4.36 0.34
C LYS A 119 -6.42 -5.26 1.33
N ASP A 120 -7.49 -5.93 0.90
CA ASP A 120 -8.25 -6.84 1.74
C ASP A 120 -7.40 -8.04 2.21
N TYR A 121 -6.59 -8.61 1.31
CA TYR A 121 -5.63 -9.65 1.67
C TYR A 121 -4.64 -9.15 2.75
N LEU A 122 -4.07 -7.96 2.58
CA LEU A 122 -3.12 -7.43 3.55
C LEU A 122 -3.77 -7.21 4.91
N TRP A 123 -5.00 -6.68 4.95
CA TRP A 123 -5.72 -6.52 6.20
C TRP A 123 -5.96 -7.85 6.91
N ASN A 124 -6.25 -8.93 6.17
CA ASN A 124 -6.34 -10.26 6.75
C ASN A 124 -5.01 -10.75 7.34
N VAL A 125 -3.88 -10.47 6.67
CA VAL A 125 -2.54 -10.80 7.20
C VAL A 125 -2.26 -10.01 8.47
N ILE A 126 -2.54 -8.70 8.46
CA ILE A 126 -2.41 -7.82 9.62
C ILE A 126 -3.23 -8.31 10.80
N ASP A 127 -4.46 -8.77 10.57
CA ASP A 127 -5.33 -9.30 11.62
C ASP A 127 -4.77 -10.58 12.26
N ILE A 128 -4.07 -11.41 11.50
CA ILE A 128 -3.39 -12.60 12.00
C ILE A 128 -2.14 -12.18 12.79
N ASP A 129 -1.33 -11.28 12.23
CA ASP A 129 -0.04 -10.87 12.80
C ASP A 129 -0.20 -9.97 14.04
N ALA A 130 -1.31 -9.23 14.16
CA ALA A 130 -1.63 -8.42 15.34
C ALA A 130 -2.00 -9.24 16.58
N GLN A 131 -2.26 -10.55 16.42
CA GLN A 131 -2.53 -11.49 17.51
C GLN A 131 -3.58 -10.96 18.50
N SER A 132 -3.21 -10.82 19.79
CA SER A 132 -4.11 -10.37 20.86
C SER A 132 -4.60 -8.93 20.73
N MET A 133 -3.97 -8.13 19.86
CA MET A 133 -4.34 -6.74 19.59
C MET A 133 -5.20 -6.57 18.32
N ASN A 134 -5.56 -7.67 17.65
CA ASN A 134 -6.27 -7.63 16.37
C ASN A 134 -7.61 -6.87 16.43
N GLN A 135 -8.38 -7.05 17.51
CA GLN A 135 -9.66 -6.37 17.69
C GLN A 135 -9.48 -4.86 17.78
N GLN A 136 -8.47 -4.41 18.51
CA GLN A 136 -8.15 -3.00 18.69
C GLN A 136 -7.62 -2.38 17.39
N VAL A 137 -6.77 -3.10 16.65
CA VAL A 137 -6.31 -2.67 15.31
C VAL A 137 -7.49 -2.50 14.36
N ARG A 138 -8.39 -3.48 14.29
CA ARG A 138 -9.61 -3.41 13.45
C ARG A 138 -10.51 -2.26 13.84
N TYR A 139 -10.78 -2.12 15.14
CA TYR A 139 -11.67 -1.09 15.66
C TYR A 139 -11.10 0.31 15.39
N PHE A 140 -9.81 0.50 15.66
CA PHE A 140 -9.14 1.76 15.38
C PHE A 140 -9.16 2.10 13.90
N ARG A 141 -8.84 1.15 13.01
CA ARG A 141 -8.90 1.34 11.55
C ARG A 141 -10.25 1.88 11.08
N LEU A 142 -11.37 1.41 11.64
CA LEU A 142 -12.71 1.79 11.22
C LEU A 142 -13.14 3.19 11.70
N LYS A 143 -12.48 3.71 12.73
CA LYS A 143 -12.87 4.95 13.43
C LYS A 143 -11.86 6.08 13.31
N ALA A 144 -10.60 5.75 13.06
CA ALA A 144 -9.51 6.72 13.03
C ALA A 144 -9.48 7.50 11.72
N ASN A 145 -9.04 8.75 11.83
CA ASN A 145 -8.63 9.55 10.70
C ASN A 145 -7.29 9.04 10.14
N ASN A 146 -6.99 9.38 8.88
CA ASN A 146 -5.71 9.02 8.24
C ASN A 146 -4.49 9.63 8.96
N LYS A 147 -4.69 10.71 9.73
CA LYS A 147 -3.73 11.33 10.65
C LYS A 147 -4.34 11.46 12.04
N PHE A 148 -3.58 11.15 13.07
CA PHE A 148 -4.07 11.12 14.46
C PHE A 148 -2.94 11.32 15.47
N GLN A 149 -3.28 11.64 16.71
CA GLN A 149 -2.37 11.77 17.84
C GLN A 149 -2.46 10.55 18.78
N PHE A 150 -1.47 10.40 19.66
CA PHE A 150 -1.48 9.34 20.69
C PHE A 150 -2.78 9.32 21.50
N ARG A 151 -3.31 10.49 21.86
CA ARG A 151 -4.56 10.62 22.64
C ARG A 151 -5.77 10.08 21.88
N ASP A 152 -5.80 10.19 20.56
CA ASP A 152 -6.91 9.67 19.74
C ASP A 152 -6.99 8.15 19.83
N VAL A 153 -5.86 7.46 19.96
CA VAL A 153 -5.81 5.99 20.13
C VAL A 153 -6.45 5.59 21.45
N MET A 154 -6.10 6.29 22.53
CA MET A 154 -6.69 6.04 23.85
C MET A 154 -8.20 6.25 23.84
N LEU A 155 -8.66 7.38 23.28
CA LEU A 155 -10.08 7.74 23.25
C LEU A 155 -10.88 6.83 22.32
N THR A 156 -10.35 6.52 21.14
CA THR A 156 -11.05 5.73 20.14
C THR A 156 -11.24 4.30 20.63
N CYS A 157 -10.21 3.68 21.21
CA CYS A 157 -10.22 2.27 21.61
C CYS A 157 -10.56 2.04 23.09
N ASP A 158 -10.84 3.10 23.86
CA ASP A 158 -11.04 3.05 25.31
C ASP A 158 -9.89 2.31 26.03
N LEU A 159 -8.65 2.76 25.76
CA LEU A 159 -7.43 2.15 26.28
C LEU A 159 -6.71 3.09 27.24
N GLY A 160 -6.19 2.54 28.35
CA GLY A 160 -5.20 3.21 29.17
C GLY A 160 -3.86 3.39 28.44
N GLU A 161 -3.03 4.32 28.91
CA GLU A 161 -1.79 4.75 28.26
C GLU A 161 -0.87 3.59 27.87
N LYS A 162 -0.66 2.62 28.77
CA LYS A 162 0.21 1.46 28.51
C LYS A 162 -0.30 0.62 27.32
N LYS A 163 -1.60 0.31 27.29
CA LYS A 163 -2.19 -0.49 26.19
C LYS A 163 -2.26 0.29 24.89
N ALA A 164 -2.50 1.60 24.94
CA ALA A 164 -2.46 2.46 23.76
C ALA A 164 -1.04 2.52 23.17
N HIS A 165 -0.01 2.59 24.02
CA HIS A 165 1.38 2.52 23.58
C HIS A 165 1.71 1.16 22.96
N GLU A 166 1.31 0.06 23.58
CA GLU A 166 1.47 -1.30 23.02
C GLU A 166 0.79 -1.42 21.64
N LEU A 167 -0.43 -0.91 21.51
CA LEU A 167 -1.16 -0.92 20.23
C LEU A 167 -0.42 -0.12 19.15
N ILE A 168 0.07 1.08 19.46
CA ILE A 168 0.86 1.88 18.51
C ILE A 168 2.14 1.16 18.10
N MET A 169 2.84 0.54 19.05
CA MET A 169 4.05 -0.25 18.76
C MET A 169 3.75 -1.41 17.80
N VAL A 170 2.65 -2.13 18.03
CA VAL A 170 2.18 -3.19 17.12
C VAL A 170 1.88 -2.62 15.74
N MET A 171 1.11 -1.53 15.65
CA MET A 171 0.76 -0.91 14.38
C MET A 171 1.98 -0.38 13.61
N GLN A 172 2.99 0.17 14.30
CA GLN A 172 4.25 0.59 13.70
C GLN A 172 5.07 -0.60 13.23
N HIS A 173 5.16 -1.66 14.02
CA HIS A 173 5.89 -2.88 13.67
C HIS A 173 5.31 -3.55 12.42
N LEU A 174 3.98 -3.58 12.31
CA LEU A 174 3.26 -4.10 11.14
C LEU A 174 3.33 -3.16 9.92
N GLY A 175 3.98 -2.00 10.03
CA GLY A 175 4.14 -1.06 8.93
C GLY A 175 2.86 -0.30 8.57
N LEU A 176 1.87 -0.24 9.48
CA LEU A 176 0.58 0.42 9.25
C LEU A 176 0.71 1.94 9.35
N ILE A 177 1.44 2.40 10.36
CA ILE A 177 1.52 3.81 10.73
C ILE A 177 2.97 4.26 10.88
N LYS A 178 3.23 5.53 10.54
CA LYS A 178 4.49 6.21 10.78
C LYS A 178 4.31 7.26 11.87
N CYS A 179 5.34 7.49 12.67
CA CYS A 179 5.41 8.65 13.57
C CYS A 179 6.03 9.81 12.81
N GLU A 180 5.39 10.97 12.80
CA GLU A 180 5.86 12.14 12.06
C GLU A 180 6.89 12.95 12.88
N ASN A 181 6.81 12.89 14.21
CA ASN A 181 7.66 13.61 15.17
C ASN A 181 8.20 12.68 16.27
N PRO A 182 9.09 11.72 15.94
CA PRO A 182 9.56 10.71 16.89
C PRO A 182 10.38 11.29 18.05
N SER A 183 10.96 12.48 17.89
CA SER A 183 11.69 13.22 18.92
C SER A 183 10.82 13.68 20.09
N ASP A 184 9.52 13.81 19.88
CA ASP A 184 8.61 14.40 20.86
C ASP A 184 8.18 13.36 21.90
N LEU A 185 7.73 13.86 23.06
CA LEU A 185 7.13 13.03 24.10
C LEU A 185 5.92 12.28 23.56
N LEU A 186 5.71 11.04 24.03
CA LEU A 186 4.70 10.11 23.53
C LEU A 186 3.31 10.76 23.36
N ILE A 187 2.87 11.53 24.36
CA ILE A 187 1.56 12.20 24.37
C ILE A 187 1.41 13.27 23.26
N ASN A 188 2.51 13.82 22.77
CA ASN A 188 2.56 14.86 21.72
C ASN A 188 2.88 14.28 20.33
N ARG A 189 3.00 12.96 20.21
CA ARG A 189 3.33 12.33 18.93
C ARG A 189 2.13 12.30 17.99
N HIS A 190 2.41 12.60 16.73
CA HIS A 190 1.53 12.55 15.59
C HIS A 190 1.87 11.35 14.72
N TYR A 191 0.83 10.69 14.24
CA TYR A 191 0.91 9.48 13.46
C TYR A 191 0.08 9.63 12.20
N SER A 192 0.50 8.93 11.14
CA SER A 192 -0.28 8.79 9.92
C SER A 192 -0.21 7.38 9.37
N PHE A 193 -1.30 6.92 8.78
CA PHE A 193 -1.32 5.64 8.08
C PHE A 193 -0.45 5.71 6.82
N ALA A 194 0.14 4.57 6.42
CA ALA A 194 0.71 4.46 5.08
C ALA A 194 -0.42 4.60 4.03
N LEU A 195 -0.13 5.19 2.87
CA LEU A 195 -1.11 5.40 1.79
C LEU A 195 -1.90 4.14 1.45
N LEU A 196 -1.21 2.99 1.45
CA LEU A 196 -1.80 1.68 1.24
C LEU A 196 -2.99 1.37 2.16
N PHE A 197 -2.94 1.85 3.41
CA PHE A 197 -3.93 1.58 4.45
C PHE A 197 -4.91 2.72 4.69
N MET A 198 -4.71 3.87 4.05
CA MET A 198 -5.63 5.00 4.18
C MET A 198 -7.02 4.67 3.63
N SER A 199 -8.02 5.24 4.28
CA SER A 199 -9.38 5.34 3.73
C SER A 199 -9.39 6.41 2.65
N LEU A 200 -9.97 6.08 1.48
CA LEU A 200 -10.20 7.07 0.44
C LEU A 200 -11.22 8.09 0.98
N PRO A 201 -11.01 9.40 0.75
CA PRO A 201 -12.07 10.35 1.03
C PRO A 201 -13.29 9.94 0.20
N SER A 202 -14.39 9.65 0.88
CA SER A 202 -15.68 9.44 0.23
C SER A 202 -15.95 10.68 -0.63
N SER A 203 -15.88 10.53 -1.95
CA SER A 203 -16.41 11.49 -2.90
C SER A 203 -17.81 11.84 -2.42
N GLN A 204 -18.00 13.11 -2.05
CA GLN A 204 -19.29 13.60 -1.59
C GLN A 204 -20.36 13.14 -2.57
N THR A 205 -21.37 12.48 -2.04
CA THR A 205 -22.64 12.14 -2.66
C THR A 205 -23.04 13.18 -3.70
N GLU A 206 -23.05 12.79 -4.97
CA GLU A 206 -23.83 13.49 -6.00
C GLU A 206 -25.27 13.56 -5.47
N THR A 207 -25.70 14.77 -5.16
CA THR A 207 -27.08 15.08 -4.85
C THR A 207 -27.88 14.82 -6.14
N PRO A 208 -28.97 14.03 -6.12
CA PRO A 208 -29.84 13.95 -7.28
C PRO A 208 -30.54 15.30 -7.40
N GLN A 209 -30.06 16.16 -8.29
CA GLN A 209 -30.77 17.38 -8.66
C GLN A 209 -32.05 17.01 -9.40
N GLY A 210 -33.15 17.12 -8.67
CA GLY A 210 -34.38 17.77 -9.11
C GLY A 210 -34.99 17.29 -10.42
N LEU A 211 -36.01 16.45 -10.29
CA LEU A 211 -37.16 16.45 -11.19
C LEU A 211 -37.60 17.89 -11.48
N VAL A 212 -37.37 18.36 -12.71
CA VAL A 212 -38.13 19.48 -13.26
C VAL A 212 -39.44 18.88 -13.76
N SER A 213 -40.50 19.17 -13.02
CA SER A 213 -41.89 19.04 -13.46
C SER A 213 -42.10 19.96 -14.65
N GLU A 214 -42.31 19.38 -15.84
CA GLU A 214 -42.91 20.09 -16.96
C GLU A 214 -44.38 20.37 -16.63
N SER A 215 -44.70 21.66 -16.61
CA SER A 215 -46.06 22.22 -16.63
C SER A 215 -46.55 22.39 -18.05
#